data_AF-A0A4Q1CYU2-F1
#
_entry.id   AF-A0A4Q1CYU2-F1
#
_cell.length_a   1.000
_cell.length_b   1.000
_cell.length_c   1.000
_cell.angle_alpha   90.00
_cell.angle_beta   90.00
_cell.angle_gamma   90.00
#
_symmetry.space_group_name_H-M   'P 1'
#
loop_
_entity.id
_entity.type
_entity.pdbx_description
1 polymer ?
#
loop_
_entity_poly.entity_id
_entity_poly.type
_entity_poly.pdbx_seq_one_letter_code
_entity_poly.pdbx_strand_id
1 'polypeptide(L)'
;MKKERSSYATLLLILLGFCICTKCASQGSEPVKVVNSCILSLNIAKRIDVVVGDSLKGIIRWSEDNCNFHLIDSVAAFFLRKEDSLSYRCLVALASCSDGCLTDYFIEKIGLIYRKKFSIFFDFLYFDHKKGNKNDLANFLVEYWSSVASLSENPNQVVAKIKLKAAQDVLMSASNKSDKKKYLDFLLSRINTEYLD
;
A
#
# COMPACT_ATOMS: atom_id res chain seq x y z
N MET A 1 -65.77 -27.91 10.11
CA MET A 1 -64.90 -26.80 9.62
C MET A 1 -64.49 -25.91 10.78
N LYS A 2 -63.23 -25.46 10.80
CA LYS A 2 -62.56 -24.59 11.80
C LYS A 2 -62.10 -25.24 13.11
N LYS A 3 -60.91 -25.85 13.13
CA LYS A 3 -59.97 -25.73 14.27
C LYS A 3 -58.53 -26.24 14.03
N GLU A 4 -57.90 -25.95 12.89
CA GLU A 4 -56.49 -26.37 12.67
C GLU A 4 -55.55 -25.27 12.14
N ARG A 5 -55.98 -23.99 12.17
CA ARG A 5 -55.12 -22.86 11.75
C ARG A 5 -54.35 -22.17 12.87
N SER A 6 -54.54 -22.57 14.13
CA SER A 6 -53.99 -21.84 15.28
C SER A 6 -52.57 -22.26 15.66
N SER A 7 -52.19 -23.53 15.52
CA SER A 7 -50.92 -24.01 16.07
C SER A 7 -49.69 -23.62 15.23
N TYR A 8 -49.85 -23.45 13.91
CA TYR A 8 -48.74 -23.07 13.02
C TYR A 8 -48.35 -21.60 13.16
N ALA A 9 -49.31 -20.71 13.41
CA ALA A 9 -49.05 -19.29 13.62
C ALA A 9 -48.26 -19.06 14.92
N THR A 10 -48.59 -19.82 15.98
CA THR A 10 -47.88 -19.77 17.26
C THR A 10 -46.46 -20.34 17.14
N LEU A 11 -46.27 -21.43 16.39
CA LEU A 11 -44.94 -22.00 16.14
C LEU A 11 -44.03 -21.05 15.36
N LEU A 12 -44.59 -20.36 14.36
CA LEU A 12 -43.85 -19.38 13.54
C LEU A 12 -43.41 -18.16 14.35
N LEU A 13 -44.25 -17.70 15.28
CA LEU A 13 -43.93 -16.59 16.19
C LEU A 13 -42.85 -16.95 17.21
N ILE A 14 -42.82 -18.19 17.70
CA ILE A 14 -41.76 -18.68 18.60
C ILE A 14 -40.42 -18.79 17.85
N LEU A 15 -40.43 -19.25 16.60
CA LEU A 15 -39.21 -19.32 15.77
C LEU A 15 -38.68 -17.92 15.40
N LEU A 16 -39.56 -16.97 15.06
CA LEU A 16 -39.18 -15.57 14.81
C LEU A 16 -38.63 -14.89 16.09
N GLY A 17 -39.20 -15.19 17.26
CA GLY A 17 -38.68 -14.71 18.54
C GLY A 17 -37.29 -15.25 18.86
N PHE A 18 -36.99 -16.51 18.49
CA PHE A 18 -35.67 -17.11 18.70
C PHE A 18 -34.59 -16.45 17.80
N CYS A 19 -34.96 -16.04 16.58
CA CYS A 19 -34.04 -15.31 15.69
C CYS A 19 -33.76 -13.87 16.13
N ILE A 20 -34.65 -13.23 16.89
CA ILE A 20 -34.50 -11.83 17.33
C ILE A 20 -33.83 -11.73 18.72
N CYS A 21 -33.91 -12.78 19.53
CA CYS A 21 -33.31 -12.83 20.87
C CYS A 21 -31.92 -13.48 20.92
N THR A 22 -31.43 -14.08 19.83
CA THR A 22 -29.98 -14.27 19.67
C THR A 22 -29.35 -12.93 19.37
N LYS A 23 -29.22 -12.09 20.40
CA LYS A 23 -28.05 -11.22 20.48
C LYS A 23 -26.88 -12.13 20.17
N CYS A 24 -26.12 -11.81 19.13
CA CYS A 24 -24.76 -12.30 19.00
C CYS A 24 -24.03 -11.88 20.27
N ALA A 25 -24.15 -12.67 21.33
CA ALA A 25 -23.07 -12.91 22.25
C ALA A 25 -22.02 -13.62 21.39
N SER A 26 -21.34 -12.82 20.57
CA SER A 26 -19.98 -13.11 20.16
C SER A 26 -19.26 -13.32 21.46
N GLN A 27 -19.15 -14.60 21.81
CA GLN A 27 -18.30 -15.13 22.85
C GLN A 27 -17.05 -14.28 22.90
N GLY A 28 -16.66 -13.89 24.12
CA GLY A 28 -15.37 -13.27 24.35
C GLY A 28 -14.31 -14.09 23.66
N SER A 29 -13.88 -13.64 22.48
CA SER A 29 -12.53 -13.87 22.08
C SER A 29 -11.74 -13.19 23.19
N GLU A 30 -10.95 -13.97 23.92
CA GLU A 30 -9.70 -13.48 24.48
C GLU A 30 -9.16 -12.37 23.57
N PRO A 31 -8.60 -11.25 24.07
CA PRO A 31 -8.04 -10.25 23.18
C PRO A 31 -7.06 -10.97 22.27
N VAL A 32 -7.48 -11.23 21.02
CA VAL A 32 -6.61 -11.73 19.95
C VAL A 32 -5.48 -10.75 20.03
N LYS A 33 -4.28 -11.17 20.47
CA LYS A 33 -3.14 -10.26 20.67
C LYS A 33 -3.13 -9.32 19.48
N VAL A 34 -3.61 -8.08 19.68
CA VAL A 34 -4.09 -7.28 18.57
C VAL A 34 -2.82 -6.89 17.84
N VAL A 35 -2.51 -7.59 16.75
CA VAL A 35 -1.34 -7.28 15.95
C VAL A 35 -1.65 -5.92 15.34
N ASN A 36 -1.00 -4.89 15.86
CA ASN A 36 -1.12 -3.52 15.37
C ASN A 36 0.15 -3.12 14.62
N SER A 37 0.12 -1.98 13.94
CA SER A 37 1.24 -1.50 13.13
C SER A 37 2.52 -1.26 13.93
N CYS A 38 2.44 -0.88 15.21
CA CYS A 38 3.60 -0.75 16.09
C CYS A 38 4.27 -2.11 16.37
N ILE A 39 3.50 -3.18 16.57
CA ILE A 39 4.05 -4.52 16.77
C ILE A 39 4.71 -5.03 15.48
N LEU A 40 4.12 -4.71 14.32
CA LEU A 40 4.68 -5.04 13.01
C LEU A 40 6.02 -4.32 12.77
N SER A 41 6.11 -3.03 13.12
CA SER A 41 7.28 -2.19 12.86
C SER A 41 8.54 -2.66 13.61
N LEU A 42 8.39 -3.18 14.83
CA LEU A 42 9.51 -3.66 15.66
C LEU A 42 10.32 -4.80 15.04
N ASN A 43 9.69 -5.67 14.23
CA ASN A 43 10.40 -6.80 13.61
C ASN A 43 9.74 -7.27 12.32
N ILE A 44 9.78 -6.43 11.29
CA ILE A 44 9.20 -6.73 9.97
C ILE A 44 9.72 -8.06 9.40
N ALA A 45 11.02 -8.36 9.56
CA ALA A 45 11.60 -9.59 9.03
C ALA A 45 10.94 -10.86 9.60
N LYS A 46 10.54 -10.84 10.88
CA LYS A 46 9.83 -11.95 11.53
C LYS A 46 8.32 -11.93 11.33
N ARG A 47 7.77 -10.87 10.73
CA ARG A 47 6.32 -10.65 10.58
C ARG A 47 5.94 -10.36 9.12
N ILE A 48 6.80 -10.77 8.20
CA ILE A 48 6.68 -10.42 6.79
C ILE A 48 5.45 -11.04 6.14
N ASP A 49 5.08 -12.22 6.60
CA ASP A 49 3.85 -12.94 6.28
C ASP A 49 2.61 -12.09 6.61
N VAL A 50 2.61 -11.42 7.75
CA VAL A 50 1.49 -10.53 8.14
C VAL A 50 1.49 -9.24 7.32
N VAL A 51 2.66 -8.65 7.07
CA VAL A 51 2.78 -7.40 6.29
C VAL A 51 2.40 -7.61 4.83
N VAL A 52 2.75 -8.75 4.24
CA VAL A 52 2.46 -9.06 2.83
C VAL A 52 1.10 -9.75 2.65
N GLY A 53 0.44 -10.12 3.75
CA GLY A 53 -0.85 -10.81 3.73
C GLY A 53 -2.06 -9.87 3.73
N ASP A 54 -3.24 -10.46 3.50
CA ASP A 54 -4.52 -9.73 3.35
C ASP A 54 -4.96 -9.01 4.63
N SER A 55 -4.41 -9.37 5.79
CA SER A 55 -4.74 -8.76 7.08
C SER A 55 -4.18 -7.35 7.26
N LEU A 56 -3.18 -6.93 6.47
CA LEU A 56 -2.51 -5.64 6.65
C LEU A 56 -3.49 -4.47 6.60
N LYS A 57 -4.47 -4.48 5.67
CA LYS A 57 -5.46 -3.42 5.55
C LYS A 57 -6.29 -3.24 6.82
N GLY A 58 -6.70 -4.34 7.44
CA GLY A 58 -7.41 -4.32 8.72
C GLY A 58 -6.53 -3.78 9.83
N ILE A 59 -5.26 -4.21 9.88
CA ILE A 59 -4.30 -3.75 10.89
C ILE A 59 -4.07 -2.24 10.80
N ILE A 60 -3.85 -1.71 9.60
CA ILE A 60 -3.65 -0.27 9.37
C ILE A 60 -4.87 0.52 9.82
N ARG A 61 -6.07 0.09 9.41
CA ARG A 61 -7.34 0.77 9.74
C ARG A 61 -7.60 0.88 11.25
N TRP A 62 -7.18 -0.12 12.02
CA TRP A 62 -7.43 -0.17 13.47
C TRP A 62 -6.23 0.26 14.32
N SER A 63 -5.12 0.65 13.70
CA SER A 63 -3.93 1.15 14.38
C SER A 63 -3.95 2.68 14.47
N GLU A 64 -3.31 3.22 15.50
CA GLU A 64 -3.06 4.66 15.59
C GLU A 64 -2.13 5.14 14.45
N ASP A 65 -2.31 6.37 13.99
CA ASP A 65 -1.55 6.95 12.88
C ASP A 65 -0.04 6.91 13.13
N ASN A 66 0.42 7.25 14.34
CA ASN A 66 1.82 7.17 14.70
C ASN A 66 2.39 5.75 14.52
N CYS A 67 1.61 4.71 14.85
CA CYS A 67 2.02 3.32 14.63
C CYS A 67 2.09 2.99 13.13
N ASN A 68 1.15 3.51 12.33
CA ASN A 68 1.16 3.34 10.88
C ASN A 68 2.37 4.03 10.24
N PHE A 69 2.71 5.26 10.67
CA PHE A 69 3.93 5.96 10.23
C PHE A 69 5.20 5.19 10.59
N HIS A 70 5.29 4.65 11.82
CA HIS A 70 6.41 3.81 12.22
C HIS A 70 6.54 2.53 11.40
N LEU A 71 5.42 1.91 11.01
CA LEU A 71 5.43 0.76 10.12
C LEU A 71 5.94 1.13 8.73
N ILE A 72 5.46 2.24 8.16
CA ILE A 72 5.93 2.77 6.88
C ILE A 72 7.44 3.03 6.92
N ASP A 73 7.93 3.72 7.94
CA ASP A 73 9.37 3.98 8.14
C ASP A 73 10.17 2.68 8.19
N SER A 74 9.68 1.71 8.95
CA SER A 74 10.37 0.44 9.15
C SER A 74 10.41 -0.38 7.86
N VAL A 75 9.34 -0.38 7.06
CA VAL A 75 9.30 -1.07 5.75
C VAL A 75 10.22 -0.38 4.75
N ALA A 76 10.19 0.95 4.67
CA ALA A 76 11.09 1.70 3.80
C ALA A 76 12.56 1.46 4.16
N ALA A 77 12.89 1.49 5.46
CA ALA A 77 14.22 1.17 5.95
C ALA A 77 14.62 -0.30 5.70
N PHE A 78 13.66 -1.23 5.76
CA PHE A 78 13.91 -2.63 5.45
C PHE A 78 14.27 -2.81 3.97
N PHE A 79 13.52 -2.20 3.05
CA PHE A 79 13.86 -2.20 1.63
C PHE A 79 15.23 -1.57 1.36
N LEU A 80 15.52 -0.40 1.95
CA LEU A 80 16.80 0.30 1.77
C LEU A 80 18.03 -0.48 2.27
N ARG A 81 17.83 -1.50 3.13
CA ARG A 81 18.91 -2.37 3.63
C ARG A 81 19.00 -3.71 2.91
N LYS A 82 17.87 -4.27 2.48
CA LYS A 82 17.81 -5.64 1.93
C LYS A 82 17.77 -5.68 0.42
N GLU A 83 17.07 -4.74 -0.22
CA GLU A 83 17.03 -4.59 -1.67
C GLU A 83 16.54 -5.86 -2.39
N ASP A 84 15.65 -6.61 -1.74
CA ASP A 84 15.18 -7.92 -2.19
C ASP A 84 13.67 -7.94 -2.51
N SER A 85 13.23 -9.03 -3.16
CA SER A 85 11.83 -9.18 -3.56
C SER A 85 10.85 -9.17 -2.38
N LEU A 86 11.29 -9.63 -1.21
CA LEU A 86 10.47 -9.72 0.00
C LEU A 86 10.22 -8.33 0.60
N SER A 87 11.28 -7.55 0.80
CA SER A 87 11.18 -6.16 1.26
C SER A 87 10.43 -5.27 0.26
N TYR A 88 10.58 -5.51 -1.04
CA TYR A 88 9.77 -4.86 -2.07
C TYR A 88 8.27 -5.20 -1.96
N ARG A 89 7.92 -6.48 -1.74
CA ARG A 89 6.52 -6.88 -1.54
C ARG A 89 5.88 -6.20 -0.33
N CYS A 90 6.65 -5.91 0.73
CA CYS A 90 6.15 -5.11 1.85
C CYS A 90 5.77 -3.69 1.42
N LEU A 91 6.55 -3.05 0.54
CA LEU A 91 6.22 -1.74 -0.01
C LEU A 91 4.94 -1.78 -0.85
N VAL A 92 4.78 -2.82 -1.68
CA VAL A 92 3.57 -3.03 -2.48
C VAL A 92 2.34 -3.21 -1.59
N ALA A 93 2.46 -4.00 -0.51
CA ALA A 93 1.38 -4.22 0.43
C ALA A 93 0.95 -2.92 1.12
N LEU A 94 1.91 -2.10 1.57
CA LEU A 94 1.62 -0.77 2.11
C LEU A 94 0.95 0.13 1.06
N ALA A 95 1.48 0.21 -0.16
CA ALA A 95 0.90 1.03 -1.23
C ALA A 95 -0.57 0.70 -1.51
N SER A 96 -0.96 -0.58 -1.41
CA SER A 96 -2.34 -1.03 -1.63
C SER A 96 -3.30 -0.68 -0.49
N CYS A 97 -2.76 -0.30 0.68
CA CYS A 97 -3.52 -0.04 1.90
C CYS A 97 -3.43 1.42 2.38
N SER A 98 -2.51 2.22 1.83
CA SER A 98 -2.37 3.64 2.16
C SER A 98 -3.57 4.45 1.67
N ASP A 99 -4.16 5.23 2.56
CA ASP A 99 -5.19 6.23 2.28
C ASP A 99 -4.98 7.51 3.12
N GLY A 100 -5.62 8.60 2.72
CA GLY A 100 -5.59 9.88 3.45
C GLY A 100 -4.17 10.33 3.79
N CYS A 101 -3.93 10.65 5.08
CA CYS A 101 -2.64 11.12 5.57
C CYS A 101 -1.50 10.09 5.43
N LEU A 102 -1.82 8.78 5.36
CA LEU A 102 -0.83 7.74 5.15
C LEU A 102 -0.29 7.76 3.73
N THR A 103 -1.09 8.21 2.76
CA THR A 103 -0.66 8.39 1.37
C THR A 103 0.45 9.44 1.30
N ASP A 104 0.24 10.64 1.84
CA ASP A 104 1.22 11.73 1.81
C ASP A 104 2.54 11.33 2.47
N TYR A 105 2.44 10.68 3.65
CA TYR A 105 3.61 10.19 4.36
C TYR A 105 4.35 9.10 3.57
N PHE A 106 3.62 8.21 2.91
CA PHE A 106 4.23 7.17 2.09
C PHE A 106 4.90 7.74 0.83
N ILE A 107 4.32 8.76 0.18
CA ILE A 107 4.95 9.52 -0.93
C ILE A 107 6.32 10.05 -0.49
N GLU A 108 6.44 10.61 0.71
CA GLU A 108 7.72 11.10 1.24
C GLU A 108 8.78 9.99 1.31
N LYS A 109 8.39 8.79 1.77
CA LYS A 109 9.29 7.63 1.85
C LYS A 109 9.64 7.06 0.48
N ILE A 110 8.72 7.08 -0.48
CA ILE A 110 9.04 6.75 -1.88
C ILE A 110 10.07 7.74 -2.44
N GLY A 111 9.96 9.02 -2.11
CA GLY A 111 10.97 10.02 -2.44
C GLY A 111 12.35 9.69 -1.86
N LEU A 112 12.41 9.20 -0.63
CA LEU A 112 13.66 8.74 0.00
C LEU A 112 14.25 7.52 -0.74
N ILE A 113 13.41 6.55 -1.09
CA ILE A 113 13.82 5.36 -1.85
C ILE A 113 14.33 5.74 -3.23
N TYR A 114 13.63 6.63 -3.94
CA TYR A 114 14.08 7.19 -5.21
C TYR A 114 15.47 7.83 -5.08
N ARG A 115 15.70 8.69 -4.08
CA ARG A 115 17.00 9.37 -3.95
C ARG A 115 18.16 8.41 -3.66
N LYS A 116 17.91 7.29 -2.98
CA LYS A 116 18.96 6.39 -2.48
C LYS A 116 19.16 5.11 -3.31
N LYS A 117 18.08 4.52 -3.85
CA LYS A 117 18.06 3.16 -4.41
C LYS A 117 17.16 3.03 -5.65
N PHE A 118 17.04 4.09 -6.46
CA PHE A 118 16.11 4.10 -7.60
C PHE A 118 16.35 2.98 -8.61
N SER A 119 17.60 2.69 -9.01
CA SER A 119 17.88 1.66 -10.03
C SER A 119 17.29 0.29 -9.68
N ILE A 120 17.50 -0.17 -8.43
CA ILE A 120 16.97 -1.45 -7.94
C ILE A 120 15.46 -1.40 -7.74
N PHE A 121 14.95 -0.30 -7.17
CA PHE A 121 13.52 -0.09 -7.00
C PHE A 121 12.77 -0.13 -8.33
N PHE A 122 13.29 0.55 -9.35
CA PHE A 122 12.73 0.58 -10.70
C PHE A 122 12.74 -0.80 -11.35
N ASP A 123 13.78 -1.60 -11.15
CA ASP A 123 13.84 -2.96 -11.67
C ASP A 123 12.69 -3.84 -11.15
N PHE A 124 12.31 -3.68 -9.88
CA PHE A 124 11.12 -4.34 -9.34
C PHE A 124 9.81 -3.79 -9.93
N LEU A 125 9.66 -2.46 -10.02
CA LEU A 125 8.46 -1.84 -10.62
C LEU A 125 8.24 -2.32 -12.06
N TYR A 126 9.31 -2.38 -12.85
CA TYR A 126 9.29 -2.86 -14.23
C TYR A 126 8.91 -4.34 -14.32
N PHE A 127 9.45 -5.17 -13.43
CA PHE A 127 9.13 -6.59 -13.39
C PHE A 127 7.66 -6.85 -13.07
N ASP A 128 7.10 -6.11 -12.10
CA ASP A 128 5.67 -6.19 -11.77
C ASP A 128 4.79 -5.71 -12.92
N HIS A 129 5.18 -4.63 -13.61
CA HIS A 129 4.48 -4.15 -14.79
C HIS A 129 4.43 -5.23 -15.89
N LYS A 130 5.56 -5.91 -16.16
CA LYS A 130 5.61 -7.00 -17.15
C LYS A 130 4.72 -8.19 -16.78
N LYS A 131 4.44 -8.41 -15.50
CA LYS A 131 3.51 -9.44 -15.03
C LYS A 131 2.03 -9.03 -15.13
N GLY A 132 1.74 -7.78 -15.47
CA GLY A 132 0.38 -7.25 -15.47
C GLY A 132 -0.18 -7.01 -14.06
N ASN A 133 0.68 -6.97 -13.04
CA ASN A 133 0.25 -6.65 -11.68
C ASN A 133 -0.14 -5.17 -11.60
N LYS A 134 -1.17 -4.87 -10.80
CA LYS A 134 -1.50 -3.48 -10.44
C LYS A 134 -0.31 -2.90 -9.69
N ASN A 135 0.28 -1.83 -10.23
CA ASN A 135 1.48 -1.22 -9.66
C ASN A 135 1.13 0.11 -8.98
N ASP A 136 0.40 0.03 -7.86
CA ASP A 136 0.05 1.21 -7.05
C ASP A 136 1.30 1.96 -6.60
N LEU A 137 2.39 1.22 -6.34
CA LEU A 137 3.69 1.77 -5.95
C LEU A 137 4.33 2.67 -7.04
N ALA A 138 4.09 2.39 -8.32
CA ALA A 138 4.51 3.27 -9.41
C ALA A 138 3.72 4.58 -9.43
N ASN A 139 2.46 4.58 -8.98
CA ASN A 139 1.68 5.82 -8.86
C ASN A 139 2.25 6.72 -7.78
N PHE A 140 2.60 6.17 -6.61
CA PHE A 140 3.30 6.92 -5.55
C PHE A 140 4.61 7.55 -6.02
N LEU A 141 5.38 6.88 -6.88
CA LEU A 141 6.59 7.45 -7.47
C LEU A 141 6.29 8.63 -8.40
N VAL A 142 5.26 8.49 -9.25
CA VAL A 142 4.81 9.56 -10.13
C VAL A 142 4.26 10.74 -9.33
N GLU A 143 3.50 10.48 -8.27
CA GLU A 143 2.98 11.50 -7.35
C GLU A 143 4.14 12.23 -6.67
N TYR A 144 5.14 11.51 -6.14
CA TYR A 144 6.35 12.14 -5.60
C TYR A 144 7.02 13.09 -6.60
N TRP A 145 7.23 12.64 -7.85
CA TRP A 145 7.82 13.50 -8.87
C TRP A 145 6.95 14.70 -9.23
N SER A 146 5.63 14.51 -9.25
CA SER A 146 4.65 15.56 -9.51
C SER A 146 4.66 16.61 -8.40
N SER A 147 4.62 16.19 -7.13
CA SER A 147 4.72 17.11 -5.98
C SER A 147 6.03 17.89 -5.98
N VAL A 148 7.16 17.26 -6.32
CA VAL A 148 8.45 17.96 -6.40
C VAL A 148 8.47 18.99 -7.54
N ALA A 149 7.80 18.69 -8.66
CA ALA A 149 7.71 19.61 -9.79
C ALA A 149 6.73 20.76 -9.53
N SER A 150 5.53 20.49 -9.04
CA SER A 150 4.48 21.48 -8.82
C SER A 150 4.81 22.48 -7.71
N LEU A 151 5.57 22.04 -6.69
CA LEU A 151 6.05 22.91 -5.60
C LEU A 151 7.29 23.73 -5.97
N SER A 152 7.82 23.57 -7.18
CA SER A 152 9.01 24.31 -7.62
C SER A 152 8.65 25.62 -8.32
N GLU A 153 9.47 26.65 -8.10
CA GLU A 153 9.41 27.90 -8.87
C GLU A 153 9.61 27.68 -10.38
N ASN A 154 10.32 26.61 -10.78
CA ASN A 154 10.53 26.27 -12.19
C ASN A 154 10.23 24.78 -12.47
N PRO A 155 8.95 24.41 -12.59
CA PRO A 155 8.53 23.01 -12.74
C PRO A 155 9.18 22.32 -13.94
N ASN A 156 9.29 23.01 -15.08
CA ASN A 156 9.90 22.46 -16.29
C ASN A 156 11.37 22.09 -16.10
N GLN A 157 12.14 22.93 -15.40
CA GLN A 157 13.53 22.63 -15.09
C GLN A 157 13.66 21.44 -14.14
N VAL A 158 12.77 21.32 -13.15
CA VAL A 158 12.74 20.20 -12.21
C VAL A 158 12.39 18.89 -12.92
N VAL A 159 11.36 18.90 -13.78
CA VAL A 159 11.00 17.73 -14.59
C VAL A 159 12.18 17.30 -15.46
N ALA A 160 12.91 18.23 -16.09
CA ALA A 160 14.09 17.90 -16.87
C ALA A 160 15.19 17.22 -16.01
N LYS A 161 15.41 17.70 -14.78
CA LYS A 161 16.37 17.10 -13.84
C LYS A 161 15.94 15.69 -13.40
N ILE A 162 14.64 15.49 -13.12
CA ILE A 162 14.08 14.18 -12.77
C ILE A 162 14.30 13.20 -13.94
N LYS A 163 13.91 13.59 -15.16
CA LYS A 163 14.08 12.76 -16.37
C LYS A 163 15.55 12.36 -16.58
N LEU A 164 16.47 13.32 -16.45
CA LEU A 164 17.90 13.06 -16.63
C LEU A 164 18.43 12.07 -15.58
N LYS A 165 18.16 12.31 -14.30
CA LYS A 165 18.62 11.44 -13.21
C LYS A 165 18.04 10.03 -13.35
N ALA A 166 16.73 9.92 -13.57
CA ALA A 166 16.07 8.63 -13.69
C ALA A 166 16.59 7.83 -14.90
N ALA A 167 16.81 8.49 -16.04
CA ALA A 167 17.39 7.85 -17.21
C ALA A 167 18.82 7.35 -16.94
N GLN A 168 19.66 8.14 -16.26
CA GLN A 168 21.02 7.73 -15.90
C GLN A 168 21.01 6.46 -15.03
N ASP A 169 20.17 6.43 -14.00
CA ASP A 169 20.07 5.31 -13.06
C ASP A 169 19.51 4.02 -13.72
N VAL A 170 18.62 4.15 -14.71
CA VAL A 170 18.08 3.00 -15.47
C VAL A 170 19.07 2.50 -16.53
N LEU A 171 19.82 3.40 -17.18
CA LEU A 171 20.80 3.02 -18.21
C LEU A 171 22.01 2.25 -17.66
N MET A 172 22.27 2.36 -16.35
CA MET A 172 23.26 1.57 -15.64
C MET A 172 22.85 0.10 -15.40
N SER A 173 21.57 -0.27 -15.59
CA SER A 173 21.10 -1.66 -15.46
C SER A 173 21.45 -2.51 -16.70
N ALA A 174 22.04 -3.69 -16.53
CA ALA A 174 22.68 -4.46 -17.61
C ALA A 174 21.71 -5.12 -18.63
N SER A 175 20.45 -5.35 -18.28
CA SER A 175 19.49 -6.10 -19.12
C SER A 175 18.23 -5.31 -19.48
N ASN A 176 17.65 -5.60 -20.65
CA ASN A 176 16.37 -5.07 -21.14
C ASN A 176 16.28 -3.53 -21.19
N LYS A 177 17.39 -2.83 -21.47
CA LYS A 177 17.49 -1.36 -21.46
C LYS A 177 16.41 -0.66 -22.28
N SER A 178 16.09 -1.16 -23.48
CA SER A 178 15.09 -0.54 -24.36
C SER A 178 13.68 -0.57 -23.75
N ASP A 179 13.24 -1.73 -23.26
CA ASP A 179 11.91 -1.88 -22.67
C ASP A 179 11.79 -1.17 -21.32
N LYS A 180 12.84 -1.24 -20.49
CA LYS A 180 12.94 -0.47 -19.24
C LYS A 180 12.84 1.02 -19.52
N LYS A 181 13.54 1.52 -20.55
CA LYS A 181 13.44 2.92 -20.98
C LYS A 181 12.02 3.28 -21.40
N LYS A 182 11.35 2.46 -22.22
CA LYS A 182 9.95 2.71 -22.61
C LYS A 182 9.01 2.80 -21.41
N TYR A 183 9.17 1.90 -20.44
CA TYR A 183 8.38 1.94 -19.20
C TYR A 183 8.70 3.18 -18.36
N LEU A 184 9.97 3.55 -18.26
CA LEU A 184 10.37 4.79 -17.59
C LEU A 184 9.75 6.01 -18.27
N ASP A 185 9.83 6.10 -19.61
CA ASP A 185 9.25 7.20 -20.39
C ASP A 185 7.74 7.30 -20.17
N PHE A 186 7.04 6.17 -20.07
CA PHE A 186 5.62 6.10 -19.71
C PHE A 186 5.34 6.64 -18.30
N LEU A 187 6.16 6.33 -17.30
CA LEU A 187 5.99 6.89 -15.95
C LEU A 187 6.28 8.40 -15.94
N LEU A 188 7.35 8.82 -16.60
CA LEU A 188 7.77 10.23 -16.67
C LEU A 188 6.78 11.11 -17.43
N SER A 189 6.02 10.56 -18.39
CA SER A 189 4.98 11.32 -19.11
C SER A 189 3.75 11.61 -18.25
N ARG A 190 3.63 10.98 -17.06
CA ARG A 190 2.53 11.17 -16.13
C ARG A 190 2.83 12.20 -15.04
N ILE A 191 4.03 12.78 -15.02
CA ILE A 191 4.37 13.83 -14.06
C ILE A 191 3.46 15.03 -14.32
N ASN A 192 2.68 15.40 -13.30
CA ASN A 192 1.85 16.59 -13.34
C ASN A 192 2.62 17.78 -12.73
N THR A 193 2.65 18.90 -13.44
CA THR A 193 3.29 20.14 -12.98
C THR A 193 2.29 21.14 -12.42
N GLU A 194 0.99 20.89 -12.56
CA GLU A 194 -0.06 21.73 -11.99
C GLU A 194 -0.19 21.43 -10.50
N TYR A 195 -0.36 22.48 -9.70
CA TYR A 195 -0.61 22.35 -8.27
C TYR A 195 -2.00 21.74 -8.08
N LEU A 196 -2.07 20.58 -7.43
CA LEU A 196 -3.33 19.95 -7.05
C LEU A 196 -3.65 20.45 -5.63
N ASP A 197 -4.63 21.36 -5.54
CA ASP A 197 -5.27 21.75 -4.28
C ASP A 197 -6.06 20.59 -3.66
#